data_AF-A0A165ZDH3-F1
#
_entry.id   AF-A0A165ZDH3-F1
#
_cell.length_a   1.000
_cell.length_b   1.000
_cell.length_c   1.000
_cell.angle_alpha   90.00
_cell.angle_beta   90.00
_cell.angle_gamma   90.00
#
_symmetry.space_group_name_H-M   'P 1'
#
loop_
_entity.id
_entity.type
_entity.pdbx_description
1 polymer ?
#
loop_
_entity_poly.entity_id
_entity_poly.type
_entity_poly.pdbx_seq_one_letter_code
_entity_poly.pdbx_strand_id
1 'polypeptide(L)'
;PELLSGTLRQNLDPFDQYDDATLNDALRGAGLHSLQSDMTEGKLTLDSQISSGGGNVSVGQRQILALARALVRGSKLLILDEATSAIDYKTDSVIQTSLRNELGSDVTLITVAHRLQTIMDADRIMVLDAGHIAEFDSPTELLRNEKGRLRALVDESKDRDVLLAMAAAGRASDAHTIIR
;
A
#
# COMPACT_ATOMS: atom_id res chain seq x y z
N PRO A 1 -4.02 1.52 -11.06
CA PRO A 1 -5.41 2.00 -10.84
C PRO A 1 -5.88 2.89 -12.00
N GLU A 2 -7.00 2.55 -12.62
CA GLU A 2 -7.62 3.42 -13.63
C GLU A 2 -8.39 4.57 -12.97
N LEU A 3 -8.23 5.75 -13.57
CA LEU A 3 -8.97 6.95 -13.22
C LEU A 3 -9.86 7.34 -14.39
N LEU A 4 -11.06 7.82 -14.06
CA LEU A 4 -12.03 8.31 -15.02
C LEU A 4 -11.73 9.77 -15.32
N SER A 5 -12.04 10.20 -16.54
CA SER A 5 -11.99 11.62 -16.89
C SER A 5 -13.03 12.39 -16.07
N GLY A 6 -12.63 13.52 -15.50
CA GLY A 6 -13.51 14.34 -14.66
C GLY A 6 -12.73 15.01 -13.54
N THR A 7 -13.42 15.44 -12.48
CA THR A 7 -12.75 15.98 -11.31
C THR A 7 -12.18 14.86 -10.43
N LEU A 8 -11.21 15.21 -9.60
CA LEU A 8 -10.72 14.33 -8.55
C LEU A 8 -11.86 13.94 -7.60
N ARG A 9 -12.76 14.89 -7.26
CA ARG A 9 -13.99 14.62 -6.51
C ARG A 9 -14.79 13.47 -7.12
N GLN A 10 -15.09 13.52 -8.41
CA GLN A 10 -15.85 12.48 -9.11
C GLN A 10 -15.13 11.11 -9.12
N ASN A 11 -13.80 11.11 -9.08
CA ASN A 11 -13.03 9.88 -8.97
C ASN A 11 -13.08 9.26 -7.56
N LEU A 12 -13.16 10.09 -6.51
CA LEU A 12 -13.30 9.65 -5.13
C LEU A 12 -14.74 9.22 -4.81
N ASP A 13 -15.70 10.03 -5.23
CA ASP A 13 -17.13 9.89 -4.94
C ASP A 13 -17.97 10.13 -6.22
N PRO A 14 -18.15 9.09 -7.04
CA PRO A 14 -18.94 9.18 -8.27
C PRO A 14 -20.43 9.49 -8.06
N PHE A 15 -20.93 9.33 -6.83
CA PHE A 15 -22.35 9.42 -6.51
C PHE A 15 -22.69 10.65 -5.65
N ASP A 16 -21.71 11.51 -5.37
CA ASP A 16 -21.84 12.74 -4.57
C ASP A 16 -22.55 12.50 -3.21
N GLN A 17 -22.11 11.45 -2.52
CA GLN A 17 -22.65 10.99 -1.23
C GLN A 17 -21.92 11.60 -0.03
N TYR A 18 -20.72 12.16 -0.23
CA TYR A 18 -19.84 12.63 0.84
C TYR A 18 -19.52 14.12 0.72
N ASP A 19 -19.33 14.76 1.86
CA ASP A 19 -18.94 16.17 1.92
C ASP A 19 -17.43 16.37 1.66
N ASP A 20 -17.04 17.61 1.36
CA ASP A 20 -15.65 17.98 1.09
C ASP A 20 -14.72 17.64 2.26
N ALA A 21 -15.22 17.75 3.50
CA ALA A 21 -14.45 17.41 4.69
C ALA A 21 -14.06 15.94 4.68
N THR A 22 -15.02 15.04 4.47
CA THR A 22 -14.76 13.59 4.40
C THR A 22 -13.79 13.24 3.27
N LEU A 23 -13.96 13.84 2.09
CA LEU A 23 -13.07 13.55 0.95
C LEU A 23 -11.65 14.07 1.18
N ASN A 24 -11.51 15.27 1.75
CA ASN A 24 -10.20 15.83 2.08
C ASN A 24 -9.50 15.06 3.21
N ASP A 25 -10.25 14.55 4.18
CA ASP A 25 -9.72 13.70 5.23
C ASP A 25 -9.22 12.36 4.67
N ALA A 26 -9.98 11.74 3.76
CA ALA A 26 -9.53 10.52 3.08
C ALA A 26 -8.27 10.75 2.22
N LEU A 27 -8.17 11.89 1.52
CA LEU A 27 -6.96 12.26 0.77
C LEU A 27 -5.75 12.47 1.69
N ARG A 28 -5.97 13.09 2.85
CA ARG A 28 -4.94 13.31 3.86
C ARG A 28 -4.48 11.99 4.46
N GLY A 29 -5.42 11.13 4.86
CA GLY A 29 -5.14 9.79 5.39
C GLY A 29 -4.37 8.95 4.37
N ALA A 30 -4.76 8.99 3.10
CA ALA A 30 -4.03 8.32 2.02
C ALA A 30 -2.63 8.91 1.73
N GLY A 31 -2.23 10.00 2.38
CA GLY A 31 -0.88 10.56 2.31
C GLY A 31 -0.68 11.62 1.24
N LEU A 32 -1.74 12.12 0.59
CA LEU A 32 -1.63 13.10 -0.49
C LEU A 32 -0.91 14.38 -0.03
N HIS A 33 -1.21 14.84 1.19
CA HIS A 33 -0.61 16.05 1.74
C HIS A 33 0.91 15.90 1.95
N SER A 34 1.35 14.75 2.46
CA SER A 34 2.78 14.43 2.63
C SER A 34 3.52 14.33 1.30
N LEU A 35 2.84 13.86 0.25
CA LEU A 35 3.40 13.80 -1.09
C LEU A 35 3.59 15.20 -1.71
N GLN A 36 2.64 16.09 -1.46
CA GLN A 36 2.58 17.42 -2.09
C GLN A 36 3.19 18.55 -1.24
N SER A 37 3.71 18.26 -0.04
CA SER A 37 4.26 19.27 0.87
C SER A 37 5.38 20.11 0.23
N ASP A 38 6.17 19.46 -0.63
CA ASP A 38 7.36 20.05 -1.26
C ASP A 38 7.06 20.51 -2.71
N MET A 39 5.82 20.35 -3.18
CA MET A 39 5.42 20.69 -4.55
C MET A 39 4.95 22.14 -4.62
N THR A 40 5.64 22.96 -5.41
CA THR A 40 5.23 24.34 -5.70
C THR A 40 4.12 24.41 -6.76
N GLU A 41 4.09 23.44 -7.68
CA GLU A 41 3.11 23.30 -8.76
C GLU A 41 2.59 21.85 -8.81
N GLY A 42 1.38 21.62 -9.33
CA GLY A 42 0.82 20.27 -9.48
C GLY A 42 0.19 19.69 -8.21
N LYS A 43 -0.22 20.55 -7.27
CA LYS A 43 -1.06 20.15 -6.12
C LYS A 43 -2.43 19.71 -6.61
N LEU A 44 -2.88 18.57 -6.11
CA LEU A 44 -4.18 18.02 -6.41
C LEU A 44 -5.17 18.45 -5.33
N THR A 45 -6.27 19.03 -5.79
CA THR A 45 -7.45 19.41 -5.01
C THR A 45 -8.66 18.65 -5.52
N LEU A 46 -9.79 18.69 -4.80
CA LEU A 46 -11.04 18.04 -5.23
C LEU A 46 -11.50 18.50 -6.64
N ASP A 47 -11.23 19.76 -7.00
CA ASP A 47 -11.59 20.35 -8.29
C ASP A 47 -10.56 20.09 -9.41
N SER A 48 -9.44 19.45 -9.09
CA SER A 48 -8.41 19.15 -10.07
C SER A 48 -8.95 18.23 -11.15
N GLN A 49 -8.71 18.61 -12.41
CA GLN A 49 -9.11 17.83 -13.57
C GLN A 49 -8.20 16.61 -13.74
N ILE A 50 -8.80 15.45 -13.94
CA ILE A 50 -8.14 14.17 -14.19
C ILE A 50 -8.43 13.78 -15.63
N SER A 51 -7.38 13.51 -16.40
CA SER A 51 -7.54 13.01 -17.77
C SER A 51 -7.99 11.55 -17.76
N SER A 52 -8.63 11.09 -18.83
CA SER A 52 -8.99 9.68 -18.99
C SER A 52 -7.74 8.80 -18.81
N GLY A 53 -7.83 7.78 -17.95
CA GLY A 53 -6.69 6.92 -17.60
C GLY A 53 -5.65 7.56 -16.66
N GLY A 54 -5.87 8.81 -16.21
CA GLY A 54 -4.99 9.51 -15.27
C GLY A 54 -3.61 9.84 -15.85
N GLY A 55 -3.54 10.19 -17.15
CA GLY A 55 -2.27 10.52 -17.82
C GLY A 55 -1.61 11.80 -17.30
N ASN A 56 -2.36 12.68 -16.62
CA ASN A 56 -1.86 13.92 -16.04
C ASN A 56 -1.52 13.82 -14.54
N VAL A 57 -1.53 12.62 -13.96
CA VAL A 57 -1.11 12.35 -12.58
C VAL A 57 -0.01 11.32 -12.55
N SER A 58 0.90 11.41 -11.59
CA SER A 58 1.99 10.45 -11.45
C SER A 58 1.47 9.08 -11.01
N VAL A 59 2.27 8.03 -11.23
CA VAL A 59 1.93 6.66 -10.76
C VAL A 59 1.64 6.66 -9.25
N GLY A 60 2.49 7.34 -8.47
CA GLY A 60 2.33 7.48 -7.03
C GLY A 60 1.05 8.20 -6.63
N GLN A 61 0.72 9.31 -7.29
CA GLN A 61 -0.54 10.01 -7.07
C GLN A 61 -1.75 9.13 -7.39
N ARG A 62 -1.71 8.34 -8.48
CA ARG A 62 -2.79 7.40 -8.80
C ARG A 62 -3.01 6.37 -7.70
N GLN A 63 -1.95 5.95 -7.01
CA GLN A 63 -2.08 5.02 -5.89
C GLN A 63 -2.71 5.65 -4.67
N ILE A 64 -2.26 6.85 -4.31
CA ILE A 64 -2.86 7.61 -3.22
C ILE A 64 -4.35 7.84 -3.50
N LEU A 65 -4.72 8.16 -4.74
CA LEU A 65 -6.13 8.29 -5.13
C LEU A 65 -6.89 6.97 -5.02
N ALA A 66 -6.27 5.84 -5.37
CA ALA A 66 -6.89 4.53 -5.19
C ALA A 66 -7.07 4.16 -3.72
N LEU A 67 -6.09 4.47 -2.86
CA LEU A 67 -6.18 4.28 -1.43
C LEU A 67 -7.25 5.19 -0.82
N ALA A 68 -7.28 6.47 -1.19
CA ALA A 68 -8.32 7.41 -0.76
C ALA A 68 -9.72 6.92 -1.15
N ARG A 69 -9.90 6.38 -2.36
CA ARG A 69 -11.17 5.73 -2.78
C ARG A 69 -11.56 4.57 -1.87
N ALA A 70 -10.59 3.76 -1.43
CA ALA A 70 -10.85 2.66 -0.51
C ALA A 70 -11.24 3.16 0.89
N LEU A 71 -10.60 4.24 1.37
CA LEU A 71 -10.91 4.88 2.65
C LEU A 71 -12.32 5.51 2.64
N VAL A 72 -12.67 6.30 1.61
CA VAL A 72 -14.01 6.89 1.45
C VAL A 72 -15.11 5.82 1.47
N ARG A 73 -14.87 4.70 0.78
CA ARG A 73 -15.81 3.58 0.71
C ARG A 73 -15.90 2.76 2.00
N GLY A 74 -14.97 2.90 2.94
CA GLY A 74 -14.88 2.05 4.12
C GLY A 74 -14.66 0.57 3.79
N SER A 75 -13.86 0.27 2.76
CA SER A 75 -13.60 -1.09 2.30
C SER A 75 -13.03 -1.97 3.42
N LYS A 76 -13.62 -3.16 3.62
CA LYS A 76 -13.17 -4.15 4.63
C LYS A 76 -12.12 -5.13 4.12
N LEU A 77 -11.91 -5.18 2.80
CA LEU A 77 -10.87 -5.98 2.16
C LEU A 77 -10.17 -5.10 1.12
N LEU A 78 -8.84 -5.00 1.24
CA LEU A 78 -7.99 -4.31 0.28
C LEU A 78 -6.97 -5.30 -0.29
N ILE A 79 -6.83 -5.32 -1.61
CA ILE A 79 -5.85 -6.15 -2.32
C ILE A 79 -4.91 -5.23 -3.09
N LEU A 80 -3.61 -5.32 -2.80
CA LEU A 80 -2.55 -4.56 -3.43
C LEU A 80 -1.69 -5.51 -4.26
N ASP A 81 -1.87 -5.50 -5.58
CA ASP A 81 -1.11 -6.35 -6.50
C ASP A 81 0.07 -5.58 -7.10
N GLU A 82 1.29 -5.89 -6.66
CA GLU A 82 2.55 -5.24 -7.05
C GLU A 82 2.46 -3.71 -7.08
N ALA A 83 1.60 -3.14 -6.22
CA ALA A 83 1.16 -1.77 -6.32
C ALA A 83 2.37 -0.81 -6.34
N THR A 84 3.39 -1.07 -5.54
CA THR A 84 4.47 -0.11 -5.31
C THR A 84 5.72 -0.33 -6.16
N SER A 85 5.66 -1.27 -7.12
CA SER A 85 6.79 -1.63 -8.00
C SER A 85 7.27 -0.48 -8.91
N ALA A 86 6.35 0.37 -9.38
CA ALA A 86 6.62 1.47 -10.30
C ALA A 86 6.74 2.85 -9.60
N ILE A 87 7.00 2.85 -8.30
CA ILE A 87 6.92 4.03 -7.43
C ILE A 87 8.26 4.24 -6.72
N ASP A 88 8.64 5.50 -6.54
CA ASP A 88 9.83 5.86 -5.80
C ASP A 88 9.72 5.53 -4.31
N TYR A 89 10.86 5.36 -3.65
CA TYR A 89 10.93 4.95 -2.24
C TYR A 89 10.19 5.89 -1.29
N LYS A 90 10.22 7.21 -1.54
CA LYS A 90 9.57 8.21 -0.68
C LYS A 90 8.05 8.03 -0.76
N THR A 91 7.51 7.93 -1.96
CA THR A 91 6.07 7.75 -2.17
C THR A 91 5.57 6.40 -1.64
N ASP A 92 6.32 5.31 -1.85
CA ASP A 92 5.98 4.01 -1.28
C ASP A 92 5.93 4.07 0.25
N SER A 93 6.93 4.70 0.88
CA SER A 93 6.96 4.87 2.35
C SER A 93 5.73 5.62 2.89
N VAL A 94 5.26 6.64 2.15
CA VAL A 94 4.03 7.37 2.49
C VAL A 94 2.83 6.44 2.41
N ILE A 95 2.67 5.69 1.32
CA ILE A 95 1.56 4.75 1.11
C ILE A 95 1.55 3.67 2.20
N GLN A 96 2.69 3.05 2.50
CA GLN A 96 2.80 2.05 3.57
C GLN A 96 2.44 2.62 4.93
N THR A 97 2.86 3.84 5.23
CA THR A 97 2.53 4.51 6.48
C THR A 97 1.03 4.81 6.59
N SER A 98 0.42 5.27 5.49
CA SER A 98 -1.02 5.48 5.41
C SER A 98 -1.80 4.18 5.59
N LEU A 99 -1.40 3.09 4.92
CA LEU A 99 -2.02 1.77 5.10
C LEU A 99 -1.98 1.31 6.56
N ARG A 100 -0.85 1.52 7.25
CA ARG A 100 -0.72 1.13 8.67
C ARG A 100 -1.53 1.97 9.64
N ASN A 101 -1.69 3.26 9.37
CA ASN A 101 -2.29 4.19 10.33
C ASN A 101 -3.79 4.40 10.10
N GLU A 102 -4.24 4.33 8.85
CA GLU A 102 -5.62 4.68 8.47
C GLU A 102 -6.51 3.45 8.30
N LEU A 103 -5.94 2.27 8.03
CA LEU A 103 -6.75 1.06 7.98
C LEU A 103 -7.13 0.64 9.39
N GLY A 104 -8.44 0.57 9.64
CA GLY A 104 -8.98 0.05 10.88
C GLY A 104 -8.55 -1.40 11.12
N SER A 105 -8.55 -1.81 12.39
CA SER A 105 -8.24 -3.19 12.79
C SER A 105 -9.19 -4.24 12.20
N ASP A 106 -10.33 -3.81 11.67
CA ASP A 106 -11.36 -4.64 11.05
C ASP A 106 -11.23 -4.72 9.51
N VAL A 107 -10.15 -4.18 8.94
CA VAL A 107 -9.85 -4.23 7.51
C VAL A 107 -8.78 -5.29 7.23
N THR A 108 -9.06 -6.23 6.35
CA THR A 108 -8.07 -7.19 5.86
C THR A 108 -7.29 -6.58 4.69
N LEU A 109 -5.97 -6.55 4.81
CA LEU A 109 -5.06 -6.14 3.75
C LEU A 109 -4.35 -7.37 3.18
N ILE A 110 -4.45 -7.56 1.86
CA ILE A 110 -3.68 -8.55 1.11
C ILE A 110 -2.72 -7.83 0.19
N THR A 111 -1.43 -8.03 0.37
CA THR A 111 -0.40 -7.40 -0.46
C THR A 111 0.37 -8.48 -1.21
N VAL A 112 0.49 -8.33 -2.53
CA VAL A 112 1.43 -9.07 -3.37
C VAL A 112 2.60 -8.13 -3.65
N ALA A 113 3.80 -8.50 -3.21
CA ALA A 113 4.97 -7.64 -3.34
C ALA A 113 6.25 -8.40 -3.65
N HIS A 114 7.15 -7.74 -4.39
CA HIS A 114 8.51 -8.21 -4.65
C HIS A 114 9.55 -7.54 -3.74
N ARG A 115 9.16 -6.52 -2.96
CA ARG A 115 10.07 -5.82 -2.04
C ARG A 115 9.90 -6.38 -0.64
N LEU A 116 10.96 -7.01 -0.12
CA LEU A 116 10.96 -7.57 1.24
C LEU A 116 10.62 -6.53 2.31
N GLN A 117 11.14 -5.30 2.19
CA GLN A 117 10.85 -4.22 3.13
C GLN A 117 9.35 -3.91 3.30
N THR A 118 8.56 -4.13 2.25
CA THR A 118 7.11 -3.88 2.23
C THR A 118 6.30 -4.93 2.99
N ILE A 119 6.92 -6.09 3.28
CA ILE A 119 6.21 -7.26 3.79
C ILE A 119 6.75 -7.75 5.14
N MET A 120 7.93 -7.30 5.57
CA MET A 120 8.56 -7.76 6.82
C MET A 120 7.76 -7.37 8.06
N ASP A 121 6.91 -6.36 7.96
CA ASP A 121 6.00 -5.91 9.03
C ASP A 121 4.58 -6.50 8.91
N ALA A 122 4.37 -7.45 7.99
CA ALA A 122 3.10 -8.15 7.86
C ALA A 122 2.88 -9.16 8.99
N ASP A 123 1.61 -9.44 9.28
CA ASP A 123 1.24 -10.38 10.34
C ASP A 123 1.48 -11.84 9.91
N ARG A 124 1.17 -12.13 8.64
CA ARG A 124 1.45 -13.40 7.98
C ARG A 124 2.04 -13.16 6.60
N ILE A 125 2.96 -14.04 6.23
CA ILE A 125 3.58 -14.13 4.91
C ILE A 125 3.23 -15.49 4.33
N MET A 126 2.70 -15.51 3.11
CA MET A 126 2.51 -16.70 2.29
C MET A 126 3.52 -16.69 1.15
N VAL A 127 4.44 -17.65 1.10
CA VAL A 127 5.35 -17.82 -0.04
C VAL A 127 4.75 -18.82 -1.03
N LEU A 128 4.57 -18.39 -2.27
CA LEU A 128 4.10 -19.24 -3.36
C LEU A 128 5.28 -19.74 -4.20
N ASP A 129 5.33 -21.02 -4.52
CA ASP A 129 6.31 -21.61 -5.43
C ASP A 129 5.60 -22.55 -6.42
N ALA A 130 5.80 -22.32 -7.72
CA ALA A 130 5.21 -23.11 -8.80
C ALA A 130 3.70 -23.42 -8.63
N GLY A 131 2.92 -22.43 -8.18
CA GLY A 131 1.46 -22.55 -7.99
C GLY A 131 1.03 -23.23 -6.68
N HIS A 132 1.95 -23.52 -5.77
CA HIS A 132 1.68 -24.14 -4.47
C HIS A 132 2.15 -23.22 -3.33
N ILE A 133 1.51 -23.34 -2.17
CA ILE A 133 1.98 -22.67 -0.94
C ILE A 133 3.22 -23.43 -0.45
N ALA A 134 4.37 -22.79 -0.55
CA ALA A 134 5.63 -23.33 -0.04
C ALA A 134 5.75 -23.08 1.47
N GLU A 135 5.38 -21.87 1.92
CA GLU A 135 5.48 -21.44 3.32
C GLU A 135 4.31 -20.54 3.69
N PHE A 136 3.86 -20.63 4.93
CA PHE A 136 2.83 -19.73 5.45
C PHE A 136 2.91 -19.60 6.97
N ASP A 137 3.43 -18.47 7.46
CA ASP A 137 3.45 -18.13 8.89
C ASP A 137 3.80 -16.64 9.10
N SER A 138 4.02 -16.19 10.34
CA SER A 138 4.59 -14.86 10.58
C SER A 138 6.01 -14.73 10.04
N PRO A 139 6.48 -13.51 9.70
CA PRO A 139 7.85 -13.28 9.25
C PRO A 139 8.89 -13.87 10.22
N THR A 140 8.65 -13.75 11.52
CA THR A 140 9.53 -14.25 12.58
C THR A 140 9.66 -15.77 12.59
N GLU A 141 8.56 -16.51 12.44
CA GLU A 141 8.60 -17.98 12.40
C GLU A 141 9.23 -18.49 11.11
N LEU A 142 8.89 -17.87 9.96
CA LEU A 142 9.48 -18.23 8.68
C LEU A 142 10.99 -17.99 8.64
N LEU A 143 11.47 -16.91 9.27
CA LEU A 143 12.90 -16.59 9.37
C LEU A 143 13.71 -17.53 10.27
N ARG A 144 13.05 -18.32 11.14
CA ARG A 144 13.72 -19.34 11.97
C ARG A 144 14.05 -20.59 11.16
N ASN A 145 13.35 -20.84 10.06
CA ASN A 145 13.67 -21.94 9.17
C ASN A 145 14.90 -21.57 8.32
N GLU A 146 16.08 -22.08 8.69
CA GLU A 146 17.33 -21.83 7.95
C GLU A 146 17.29 -22.30 6.49
N LYS A 147 16.42 -23.25 6.16
CA LYS A 147 16.20 -23.75 4.80
C LYS A 147 14.98 -23.14 4.12
N GLY A 148 14.37 -22.13 4.76
CA GLY A 148 13.15 -21.50 4.28
C GLY A 148 13.41 -20.59 3.08
N ARG A 149 12.42 -20.48 2.19
CA ARG A 149 12.42 -19.61 1.01
C ARG A 149 12.49 -18.14 1.41
N LEU A 150 11.69 -17.72 2.41
CA LEU A 150 11.78 -16.35 2.90
C LEU A 150 13.18 -16.05 3.44
N ARG A 151 13.75 -16.99 4.20
CA ARG A 151 15.07 -16.83 4.81
C ARG A 151 16.16 -16.69 3.74
N ALA A 152 16.13 -17.51 2.70
CA ALA A 152 17.05 -17.41 1.57
C ALA A 152 16.99 -16.02 0.89
N LEU A 153 15.78 -15.52 0.62
CA LEU A 153 15.60 -14.19 0.03
C LEU A 153 16.15 -13.06 0.92
N VAL A 154 15.98 -13.18 2.24
CA VAL A 154 16.45 -12.19 3.21
C VAL A 154 17.97 -12.23 3.36
N ASP A 155 18.59 -13.42 3.36
CA ASP A 155 20.04 -13.58 3.45
C ASP A 155 20.77 -13.10 2.17
N GLU A 156 20.11 -13.15 1.00
CA GLU A 156 20.62 -12.58 -0.26
C GLU A 156 20.44 -11.06 -0.37
N SER A 157 19.63 -10.45 0.50
CA SER A 157 19.36 -9.01 0.48
C SER A 157 20.48 -8.20 1.11
N LYS A 158 20.80 -7.05 0.50
CA LYS A 158 21.74 -6.06 1.06
C LYS A 158 21.23 -5.42 2.36
N ASP A 159 19.90 -5.43 2.56
CA ASP A 159 19.24 -4.82 3.71
C ASP A 159 18.91 -5.85 4.80
N ARG A 160 19.60 -7.00 4.81
CA ARG A 160 19.33 -8.13 5.70
C ARG A 160 19.08 -7.72 7.16
N ASP A 161 19.99 -6.94 7.75
CA ASP A 161 19.88 -6.57 9.16
C ASP A 161 18.66 -5.67 9.43
N VAL A 162 18.30 -4.81 8.47
CA VAL A 162 17.09 -4.00 8.53
C VAL A 162 15.85 -4.89 8.45
N LEU A 163 15.83 -5.85 7.52
CA LEU A 163 14.70 -6.78 7.36
C LEU A 163 14.47 -7.65 8.61
N LEU A 164 15.54 -8.12 9.24
CA LEU A 164 15.47 -8.87 10.49
C LEU A 164 14.95 -8.00 11.65
N ALA A 165 15.39 -6.75 11.74
CA ALA A 165 14.90 -5.81 12.73
C ALA A 165 13.40 -5.49 12.53
N MET A 166 12.97 -5.33 11.27
CA MET A 166 11.56 -5.14 10.94
C MET A 166 10.69 -6.33 11.34
N ALA A 167 11.12 -7.56 11.04
CA ALA A 167 10.42 -8.76 11.48
C ALA A 167 10.28 -8.83 13.00
N ALA A 168 11.34 -8.50 13.74
CA ALA A 168 11.32 -8.51 15.20
C ALA A 168 10.43 -7.42 15.80
N ALA A 169 10.24 -6.30 15.09
CA ALA A 169 9.38 -5.19 15.50
C ALA A 169 7.90 -5.35 15.11
N GLY A 170 7.57 -6.37 14.30
CA GLY A 170 6.21 -6.63 13.80
C GLY A 170 5.18 -6.77 14.92
N ARG A 171 4.00 -6.15 14.71
CA ARG A 171 2.83 -6.28 15.59
C ARG A 171 1.96 -7.45 15.13
N ALA A 172 1.03 -7.86 16.00
CA ALA A 172 -0.06 -8.76 15.66
C ALA A 172 -1.30 -7.94 15.31
N SER A 173 -1.61 -7.83 14.03
CA SER A 173 -2.89 -7.42 13.44
C SER A 173 -3.32 -8.45 12.37
N ASP A 174 -4.40 -8.22 11.62
CA ASP A 174 -5.00 -9.25 10.73
C ASP A 174 -4.73 -9.01 9.22
N ALA A 175 -3.50 -8.67 8.83
CA ALA A 175 -3.08 -8.52 7.44
C ALA A 175 -2.37 -9.77 6.88
N HIS A 176 -2.79 -10.23 5.70
CA HIS A 176 -2.30 -11.45 5.07
C HIS A 176 -1.50 -11.11 3.80
N THR A 177 -0.19 -11.20 3.83
CA THR A 177 0.67 -10.83 2.69
C THR A 177 1.13 -12.05 1.91
N ILE A 178 1.19 -11.93 0.57
CA ILE A 178 1.63 -12.97 -0.35
C ILE A 178 2.94 -12.53 -1.01
N ILE A 179 3.94 -13.41 -0.98
CA ILE A 179 5.20 -13.27 -1.70
C ILE A 179 5.19 -14.22 -2.89
N ARG A 180 5.58 -13.69 -4.03
CA ARG A 180 5.80 -14.44 -5.26
C ARG A 180 7.24 -14.90 -5.37
#